data_AF-A0A6I7QF73-F1
#
_entry.id   AF-A0A6I7QF73-F1
#
_cell.length_a   1.000
_cell.length_b   1.000
_cell.length_c   1.000
_cell.angle_alpha   90.00
_cell.angle_beta   90.00
_cell.angle_gamma   90.00
#
_symmetry.space_group_name_H-M   'P 1'
#
loop_
_entity.id
_entity.type
_entity.pdbx_description
1 polymer ?
#
loop_
_entity_poly.entity_id
_entity_poly.type
_entity_poly.pdbx_seq_one_letter_code
_entity_poly.pdbx_strand_id
1 'polypeptide(L)'
;MKTSIIYILTIMLAISFLHGCGPSDEELREQEQARQQAVQDSLQLVYEQQMAEMRQDSIEQARLAEIAEEEARARIEYVADGPYTLQIESWRSKDKAEARVQQWKEMGFENTYVREFGSEDTGDLWYRVRIGRFATSEHANNLKEKLSEEYETDSWVSRVG
;
A
#
# COMPACT_ATOMS: atom_id res chain seq x y z
N MET A 1 -5.47 -8.92 -95.39
CA MET A 1 -5.51 -7.65 -94.60
C MET A 1 -6.43 -7.73 -93.40
N LYS A 2 -7.70 -8.14 -93.52
CA LYS A 2 -8.67 -8.15 -92.40
C LYS A 2 -8.25 -9.06 -91.22
N THR A 3 -7.69 -10.24 -91.48
CA THR A 3 -7.20 -11.17 -90.45
C THR A 3 -5.98 -10.65 -89.70
N SER A 4 -5.01 -10.04 -90.40
CA SER A 4 -3.81 -9.44 -89.78
C SER A 4 -4.15 -8.29 -88.82
N ILE A 5 -5.20 -7.50 -89.13
CA ILE A 5 -5.68 -6.42 -88.26
C ILE A 5 -6.26 -6.96 -86.95
N ILE A 6 -6.99 -8.08 -87.00
CA ILE A 6 -7.58 -8.72 -85.81
C ILE A 6 -6.49 -9.27 -84.88
N TYR A 7 -5.41 -9.86 -85.42
CA TYR A 7 -4.28 -10.33 -84.62
C TYR A 7 -3.53 -9.18 -83.94
N ILE A 8 -3.35 -8.05 -84.63
CA ILE A 8 -2.70 -6.87 -84.04
C ILE A 8 -3.55 -6.30 -82.90
N LEU A 9 -4.88 -6.21 -83.06
CA LEU A 9 -5.79 -5.74 -82.02
C LEU A 9 -5.81 -6.66 -80.80
N THR A 10 -5.81 -7.98 -81.00
CA THR A 10 -5.80 -8.95 -79.90
C THR A 10 -4.48 -8.94 -79.13
N ILE A 11 -3.34 -8.73 -79.81
CA ILE A 11 -2.04 -8.58 -79.16
C ILE A 11 -1.96 -7.28 -78.35
N MET A 12 -2.43 -6.14 -78.90
CA MET A 12 -2.48 -4.89 -78.14
C MET A 12 -3.37 -5.01 -76.91
N LEU A 13 -4.54 -5.63 -77.04
CA LEU A 13 -5.45 -5.87 -75.91
C LEU A 13 -4.78 -6.75 -74.82
N ALA A 14 -4.08 -7.81 -75.21
CA ALA A 14 -3.34 -8.68 -74.28
C ALA A 14 -2.20 -7.94 -73.57
N ILE A 15 -1.47 -7.06 -74.28
CA ILE A 15 -0.42 -6.23 -73.69
C ILE A 15 -1.01 -5.22 -72.70
N SER A 16 -2.18 -4.63 -73.00
CA SER A 16 -2.89 -3.74 -72.06
C SER A 16 -3.34 -4.45 -70.78
N PHE A 17 -3.72 -5.74 -70.84
CA PHE A 17 -4.04 -6.52 -69.64
C PHE A 17 -2.80 -6.89 -68.81
N LEU A 18 -1.63 -7.02 -69.43
CA LEU A 18 -0.36 -7.30 -68.73
C LEU A 18 0.22 -6.08 -67.99
N HIS A 19 -0.13 -4.86 -68.40
CA HIS A 19 0.29 -3.61 -67.74
C HIS A 19 -0.70 -3.10 -66.67
N GLY A 20 -1.80 -3.83 -66.40
CA GLY A 20 -2.88 -3.38 -65.52
C GLY A 20 -2.93 -3.99 -64.12
N CYS A 21 -1.89 -4.69 -63.67
CA CYS A 21 -1.86 -5.34 -62.35
C CYS A 21 -0.50 -5.16 -61.68
N GLY A 22 -0.22 -3.94 -61.24
CA GLY A 22 0.89 -3.63 -60.35
C GLY A 22 0.62 -2.26 -59.71
N PRO A 23 0.82 -2.10 -58.39
CA PRO A 23 0.67 -0.79 -57.76
C PRO A 23 1.68 0.18 -58.39
N SER A 24 1.25 1.41 -58.59
CA SER A 24 2.10 2.50 -59.04
C SER A 24 3.14 2.87 -57.97
N ASP A 25 4.27 3.47 -58.39
CA ASP A 25 5.34 3.90 -57.46
C ASP A 25 4.86 4.93 -56.40
N GLU A 26 3.74 5.59 -56.65
CA GLU A 26 3.10 6.50 -55.70
C GLU A 26 2.34 5.73 -54.60
N GLU A 27 1.51 4.75 -54.99
CA GLU A 27 0.79 3.87 -54.05
C GLU A 27 1.75 3.07 -53.14
N LEU A 28 2.91 2.65 -53.68
CA LEU A 28 3.97 2.00 -52.90
C LEU A 28 4.53 2.92 -51.80
N ARG A 29 4.79 4.19 -52.11
CA ARG A 29 5.30 5.17 -51.12
C ARG A 29 4.27 5.49 -50.04
N GLU A 30 3.00 5.63 -50.42
CA GLU A 30 1.91 5.82 -49.46
C GLU A 30 1.75 4.61 -48.55
N GLN A 31 1.86 3.39 -49.10
CA GLN A 31 1.81 2.17 -48.31
C GLN A 31 2.99 2.07 -47.33
N GLU A 32 4.21 2.44 -47.75
CA GLU A 32 5.38 2.48 -46.87
C GLU A 32 5.22 3.51 -45.75
N GLN A 33 4.75 4.72 -46.07
CA GLN A 33 4.48 5.75 -45.06
C GLN A 33 3.40 5.31 -44.07
N ALA A 34 2.30 4.74 -44.56
CA ALA A 34 1.24 4.20 -43.71
C ALA A 34 1.74 3.08 -42.80
N ARG A 35 2.64 2.21 -43.30
CA ARG A 35 3.29 1.18 -42.48
C ARG A 35 4.21 1.78 -41.43
N GLN A 36 5.03 2.78 -41.78
CA GLN A 36 5.93 3.45 -40.84
C GLN A 36 5.14 4.16 -39.74
N GLN A 37 4.07 4.86 -40.10
CA GLN A 37 3.18 5.50 -39.16
C GLN A 37 2.50 4.46 -38.23
N ALA A 38 1.95 3.38 -38.78
CA ALA A 38 1.35 2.32 -37.98
C ALA A 38 2.36 1.69 -36.99
N VAL A 39 3.64 1.56 -37.38
CA VAL A 39 4.69 1.11 -36.46
C VAL A 39 4.91 2.13 -35.33
N GLN A 40 5.00 3.43 -35.64
CA GLN A 40 5.17 4.47 -34.63
C GLN A 40 3.98 4.54 -33.66
N ASP A 41 2.76 4.50 -34.20
CA ASP A 41 1.53 4.50 -33.42
C ASP A 41 1.47 3.28 -32.50
N SER A 42 1.86 2.10 -33.01
CA SER A 42 1.93 0.88 -32.19
C SER A 42 2.96 0.97 -31.06
N LEU A 43 4.11 1.61 -31.32
CA LEU A 43 5.16 1.81 -30.32
C LEU A 43 4.71 2.79 -29.23
N GLN A 44 4.06 3.89 -29.62
CA GLN A 44 3.52 4.87 -28.69
C GLN A 44 2.45 4.24 -27.80
N LEU A 45 1.54 3.44 -28.36
CA LEU A 45 0.51 2.74 -27.59
C LEU A 45 1.13 1.82 -26.53
N VAL A 46 2.14 1.03 -26.90
CA VAL A 46 2.85 0.15 -25.94
C VAL A 46 3.51 0.97 -24.84
N TYR A 47 4.17 2.08 -25.19
CA TYR A 47 4.78 2.97 -24.21
C TYR A 47 3.75 3.54 -23.23
N GLU A 48 2.61 4.05 -23.74
CA GLU A 48 1.53 4.58 -22.92
C GLU A 48 0.94 3.52 -21.99
N GLN A 49 0.74 2.30 -22.50
CA GLN A 49 0.28 1.15 -21.71
C GLN A 49 1.26 0.81 -20.58
N GLN A 50 2.56 0.71 -20.88
CA GLN A 50 3.59 0.44 -19.88
C GLN A 50 3.65 1.55 -18.81
N MET A 51 3.56 2.82 -19.22
CA MET A 51 3.54 3.93 -18.27
C MET A 51 2.29 3.92 -17.39
N ALA A 52 1.14 3.51 -17.92
CA ALA A 52 -0.09 3.37 -17.15
C ALA A 52 0.00 2.21 -16.15
N GLU A 53 0.57 1.07 -16.56
CA GLU A 53 0.83 -0.09 -15.70
C GLU A 53 1.78 0.27 -14.56
N MET A 54 2.93 0.88 -14.84
CA MET A 54 3.87 1.34 -13.81
C MET A 54 3.22 2.30 -12.80
N ARG A 55 2.31 3.18 -13.27
CA ARG A 55 1.57 4.06 -12.37
C ARG A 55 0.63 3.26 -11.46
N GLN A 56 -0.09 2.29 -12.00
CA GLN A 56 -0.97 1.43 -11.22
C GLN A 56 -0.18 0.61 -10.20
N ASP A 57 0.92 0.00 -10.62
CA ASP A 57 1.81 -0.75 -9.74
C ASP A 57 2.35 0.13 -8.62
N SER A 58 2.74 1.37 -8.92
CA SER A 58 3.21 2.31 -7.91
C SER A 58 2.13 2.67 -6.89
N ILE A 59 0.89 2.88 -7.34
CA ILE A 59 -0.25 3.16 -6.46
C ILE A 59 -0.55 1.94 -5.57
N GLU A 60 -0.56 0.74 -6.14
CA GLU A 60 -0.81 -0.49 -5.38
C GLU A 60 0.29 -0.74 -4.36
N GLN A 61 1.56 -0.53 -4.72
CA GLN A 61 2.66 -0.62 -3.76
C GLN A 61 2.52 0.38 -2.61
N ALA A 62 2.13 1.63 -2.89
CA ALA A 62 1.89 2.62 -1.85
C ALA A 62 0.76 2.20 -0.90
N ARG A 63 -0.34 1.68 -1.46
CA ARG A 63 -1.47 1.15 -0.69
C ARG A 63 -1.06 -0.04 0.20
N LEU A 64 -0.30 -0.98 -0.35
CA LEU A 64 0.16 -2.15 0.40
C LEU A 64 1.11 -1.75 1.54
N ALA A 65 1.97 -0.76 1.30
CA ALA A 65 2.84 -0.21 2.34
C ALA A 65 2.04 0.45 3.47
N GLU A 66 1.02 1.23 3.14
CA GLU A 66 0.12 1.87 4.11
C GLU A 66 -0.59 0.82 4.97
N ILE A 67 -1.18 -0.21 4.36
CA ILE A 67 -1.83 -1.32 5.09
C ILE A 67 -0.83 -2.03 6.00
N ALA A 68 0.37 -2.33 5.51
CA ALA A 68 1.40 -3.00 6.31
C ALA A 68 1.86 -2.15 7.51
N GLU A 69 1.94 -0.83 7.34
CA GLU A 69 2.26 0.12 8.40
C GLU A 69 1.14 0.20 9.44
N GLU A 70 -0.12 0.26 9.01
CA GLU A 70 -1.29 0.21 9.90
C GLU A 70 -1.32 -1.09 10.71
N GLU A 71 -1.11 -2.24 10.06
CA GLU A 71 -1.02 -3.52 10.75
C GLU A 71 0.14 -3.56 11.74
N ALA A 72 1.29 -2.98 11.39
CA ALA A 72 2.43 -2.87 12.29
C ALA A 72 2.12 -1.99 13.51
N ARG A 73 1.42 -0.87 13.32
CA ARG A 73 0.94 -0.02 14.42
C ARG A 73 -0.09 -0.73 15.31
N ALA A 74 -0.99 -1.50 14.71
CA ALA A 74 -2.04 -2.23 15.43
C ALA A 74 -1.51 -3.43 16.22
N ARG A 75 -0.37 -4.01 15.82
CA ARG A 75 0.28 -5.11 16.55
C ARG A 75 0.88 -4.60 17.85
N ILE A 76 0.24 -4.94 18.96
CA ILE A 76 0.77 -4.66 20.30
C ILE A 76 1.76 -5.76 20.68
N GLU A 77 3.05 -5.43 20.66
CA GLU A 77 4.11 -6.35 21.10
C GLU A 77 4.64 -5.96 22.49
N TYR A 78 4.56 -6.92 23.41
CA TYR A 78 5.08 -6.78 24.76
C TYR A 78 6.42 -7.51 24.89
N VAL A 79 7.35 -6.92 25.63
CA VAL A 79 8.66 -7.52 25.96
C VAL A 79 8.84 -7.60 27.46
N ALA A 80 9.48 -8.64 27.98
CA ALA A 80 9.56 -8.89 29.42
C ALA A 80 10.33 -7.80 30.20
N ASP A 81 11.39 -7.25 29.62
CA ASP A 81 12.34 -6.31 30.23
C ASP A 81 12.35 -4.92 29.59
N GLY A 82 11.30 -4.59 28.81
CA GLY A 82 11.19 -3.32 28.10
C GLY A 82 11.33 -2.09 29.01
N PRO A 83 12.05 -1.04 28.57
CA PRO A 83 12.26 0.17 29.36
C PRO A 83 11.04 1.09 29.39
N TYR A 84 10.03 0.87 28.56
CA TYR A 84 8.81 1.69 28.49
C TYR A 84 7.58 0.91 28.95
N THR A 85 6.59 1.59 29.50
CA THR A 85 5.31 1.03 29.93
C THR A 85 4.24 2.09 29.81
N LEU A 86 3.00 1.67 29.54
CA LEU A 86 1.86 2.57 29.48
C LEU A 86 1.18 2.60 30.84
N GLN A 87 1.14 3.76 31.48
CA GLN A 87 0.39 3.95 32.71
C GLN A 87 -0.97 4.54 32.38
N ILE A 88 -2.02 3.93 32.93
CA ILE A 88 -3.41 4.25 32.60
C ILE A 88 -4.12 4.88 33.80
N GLU A 89 -3.81 4.43 35.03
CA GLU A 89 -4.49 4.91 36.23
C GLU A 89 -3.55 4.93 37.42
N SER A 90 -3.95 5.62 38.48
CA SER A 90 -3.23 5.65 39.76
C SER A 90 -4.20 5.82 40.91
N TRP A 91 -4.16 4.88 41.85
CA TRP A 91 -5.11 4.79 42.97
C TRP A 91 -4.39 4.84 44.31
N ARG A 92 -5.10 5.31 45.35
CA ARG A 92 -4.63 5.25 46.74
C ARG A 92 -4.93 3.92 47.44
N SER A 93 -5.87 3.16 46.91
CA SER A 93 -6.27 1.84 47.42
C SER A 93 -5.70 0.74 46.52
N LYS A 94 -5.04 -0.24 47.14
CA LYS A 94 -4.52 -1.44 46.47
C LYS A 94 -5.63 -2.24 45.82
N ASP A 95 -6.65 -2.60 46.60
CA ASP A 95 -7.80 -3.40 46.14
C ASP A 95 -8.49 -2.76 44.94
N LYS A 96 -8.62 -1.43 44.93
CA LYS A 96 -9.19 -0.71 43.79
C LYS A 96 -8.30 -0.80 42.55
N ALA A 97 -6.98 -0.65 42.70
CA ALA A 97 -6.05 -0.80 41.58
C ALA A 97 -6.08 -2.24 41.02
N GLU A 98 -6.13 -3.25 41.89
CA GLU A 98 -6.21 -4.66 41.49
C GLU A 98 -7.54 -4.97 40.78
N ALA A 99 -8.67 -4.44 41.27
CA ALA A 99 -9.95 -4.58 40.59
C ALA A 99 -9.93 -3.95 39.18
N ARG A 100 -9.28 -2.78 39.03
CA ARG A 100 -9.11 -2.16 37.72
C ARG A 100 -8.20 -2.99 36.81
N VAL A 101 -7.12 -3.58 37.33
CA VAL A 101 -6.31 -4.53 36.55
C VAL A 101 -7.17 -5.65 35.97
N GLN A 102 -8.04 -6.27 36.78
CA GLN A 102 -8.88 -7.36 36.28
C GLN A 102 -9.84 -6.89 35.17
N GLN A 103 -10.46 -5.71 35.34
CA GLN A 103 -11.32 -5.14 34.30
C GLN A 103 -10.58 -4.88 32.99
N TRP A 104 -9.34 -4.39 33.05
CA TRP A 104 -8.51 -4.22 31.85
C TRP A 104 -8.12 -5.55 31.21
N LYS A 105 -7.85 -6.59 31.99
CA LYS A 105 -7.60 -7.94 31.47
C LYS A 105 -8.83 -8.53 30.79
N GLU A 106 -10.01 -8.38 31.38
CA GLU A 106 -11.30 -8.80 30.80
C GLU A 106 -11.59 -8.12 29.45
N MET A 107 -11.09 -6.89 29.25
CA MET A 107 -11.16 -6.16 27.98
C MET A 107 -10.08 -6.58 26.95
N GLY A 108 -9.22 -7.54 27.29
CA GLY A 108 -8.19 -8.09 26.41
C GLY A 108 -6.76 -7.60 26.68
N PHE A 109 -6.54 -6.76 27.70
CA PHE A 109 -5.22 -6.25 28.06
C PHE A 109 -4.56 -7.12 29.14
N GLU A 110 -4.24 -8.36 28.79
CA GLU A 110 -3.75 -9.38 29.73
C GLU A 110 -2.45 -8.99 30.46
N ASN A 111 -1.62 -8.16 29.84
CA ASN A 111 -0.35 -7.69 30.40
C ASN A 111 -0.51 -6.50 31.37
N THR A 112 -1.70 -6.27 31.91
CA THR A 112 -1.97 -5.20 32.89
C THR A 112 -1.53 -5.62 34.30
N TYR A 113 -0.89 -4.72 35.04
CA TYR A 113 -0.37 -4.96 36.39
C TYR A 113 -0.38 -3.69 37.26
N VAL A 114 -0.32 -3.88 38.59
CA VAL A 114 -0.14 -2.80 39.56
C VAL A 114 1.33 -2.63 39.90
N ARG A 115 1.79 -1.37 40.02
CA ARG A 115 3.09 -1.02 40.59
C ARG A 115 2.93 0.01 41.70
N GLU A 116 3.50 -0.29 42.85
CA GLU A 116 3.61 0.65 43.98
C GLU A 116 4.63 1.75 43.67
N PHE A 117 4.29 2.98 44.05
CA PHE A 117 5.14 4.16 43.89
C PHE A 117 4.98 5.08 45.09
N GLY A 118 6.09 5.55 45.65
CA GLY A 118 6.13 6.37 46.86
C GLY A 118 6.37 5.55 48.12
N SER A 119 6.00 6.11 49.28
CA SER A 119 6.15 5.47 50.58
C SER A 119 4.86 5.56 51.39
N GLU A 120 4.53 4.49 52.11
CA GLU A 120 3.42 4.48 53.06
C GLU A 120 3.69 5.41 54.24
N ASP A 121 4.95 5.50 54.69
CA ASP A 121 5.37 6.32 55.83
C ASP A 121 5.14 7.82 55.61
N THR A 122 5.23 8.28 54.36
CA THR A 122 4.97 9.69 54.01
C THR A 122 3.51 9.92 53.62
N GLY A 123 2.70 8.88 53.56
CA GLY A 123 1.33 8.95 53.06
C GLY A 123 1.24 9.19 51.55
N ASP A 124 2.32 8.98 50.79
CA ASP A 124 2.38 9.17 49.33
C ASP A 124 2.45 7.85 48.57
N LEU A 125 1.94 6.76 49.16
CA LEU A 125 1.82 5.49 48.46
C LEU A 125 0.72 5.55 47.40
N TRP A 126 1.11 5.25 46.17
CA TRP A 126 0.22 5.13 45.01
C TRP A 126 0.35 3.77 44.36
N TYR A 127 -0.78 3.21 43.96
CA TYR A 127 -0.89 1.97 43.20
C TYR A 127 -1.19 2.34 41.74
N ARG A 128 -0.14 2.33 40.92
CA ARG A 128 -0.20 2.70 39.50
C ARG A 128 -0.59 1.49 38.68
N VAL A 129 -1.65 1.62 37.89
CA VAL A 129 -2.08 0.58 36.95
C VAL A 129 -1.36 0.83 35.62
N ARG A 130 -0.65 -0.20 35.14
CA ARG A 130 0.20 -0.14 33.94
C ARG A 130 -0.09 -1.31 33.02
N ILE A 131 0.03 -1.10 31.71
CA ILE A 131 -0.14 -2.13 30.69
C ILE A 131 1.22 -2.42 30.06
N GLY A 132 1.64 -3.67 30.22
CA GLY A 132 2.78 -4.27 29.55
C GLY A 132 4.10 -3.54 29.73
N ARG A 133 5.08 -3.97 28.95
CA ARG A 133 6.37 -3.33 28.79
C ARG A 133 6.76 -3.38 27.33
N PHE A 134 7.37 -2.31 26.84
CA PHE A 134 7.66 -2.08 25.44
C PHE A 134 9.14 -1.81 25.24
N ALA A 135 9.69 -2.33 24.14
CA ALA A 135 11.09 -2.12 23.78
C ALA A 135 11.36 -0.65 23.42
N THR A 136 10.42 -0.02 22.73
CA THR A 136 10.51 1.37 22.26
C THR A 136 9.36 2.21 22.83
N SER A 137 9.54 3.53 22.88
CA SER A 137 8.46 4.45 23.26
C SER A 137 7.36 4.50 22.21
N GLU A 138 7.70 4.25 20.94
CA GLU A 138 6.76 4.19 19.82
C GLU A 138 5.72 3.08 20.01
N HIS A 139 6.12 1.86 20.34
CA HIS A 139 5.17 0.77 20.61
C HIS A 139 4.23 1.10 21.79
N ALA A 140 4.74 1.81 22.81
CA ALA A 140 3.91 2.27 23.92
C ALA A 140 2.93 3.40 23.50
N ASN A 141 3.34 4.27 22.58
CA ASN A 141 2.48 5.32 22.02
C ASN A 141 1.39 4.74 21.10
N ASN A 142 1.69 3.72 20.30
CA ASN A 142 0.67 3.06 19.48
C ASN A 142 -0.46 2.50 20.35
N LEU A 143 -0.13 1.88 21.49
CA LEU A 143 -1.15 1.44 22.45
C LEU A 143 -1.91 2.62 23.08
N LYS A 144 -1.21 3.72 23.40
CA LYS A 144 -1.87 4.93 23.93
C LYS A 144 -2.91 5.48 22.95
N GLU A 145 -2.54 5.60 21.67
CA GLU A 145 -3.43 6.08 20.61
C GLU A 145 -4.64 5.15 20.48
N LYS A 146 -4.41 3.84 20.43
CA LYS A 146 -5.49 2.84 20.42
C LYS A 146 -6.44 2.98 21.62
N LEU A 147 -5.91 3.15 22.83
CA LEU A 147 -6.74 3.35 24.03
C LEU A 147 -7.54 4.66 24.00
N SER A 148 -6.96 5.71 23.43
CA SER A 148 -7.63 7.00 23.26
C SER A 148 -8.76 6.93 22.24
N GLU A 149 -8.54 6.22 21.12
CA GLU A 149 -9.50 6.11 20.02
C GLU A 149 -10.63 5.13 20.31
N GLU A 150 -10.32 3.96 20.87
CA GLU A 150 -11.31 2.90 21.09
C GLU A 150 -12.03 3.00 22.43
N TYR A 151 -11.37 3.56 23.46
CA TYR A 151 -11.86 3.53 24.85
C TYR A 151 -11.92 4.91 25.50
N GLU A 152 -11.67 6.00 24.76
CA GLU A 152 -11.65 7.38 25.28
C GLU A 152 -10.82 7.54 26.56
N THR A 153 -9.75 6.74 26.68
CA THR A 153 -8.97 6.63 27.92
C THR A 153 -7.66 7.39 27.82
N ASP A 154 -7.50 8.39 28.69
CA ASP A 154 -6.23 9.08 28.86
C ASP A 154 -5.16 8.16 29.46
N SER A 155 -3.99 8.15 28.83
CA SER A 155 -2.85 7.34 29.28
C SER A 155 -1.51 8.02 28.98
N TRP A 156 -0.45 7.59 29.68
CA TRP A 156 0.88 8.18 29.57
C TRP A 156 1.97 7.13 29.47
N VAL A 157 2.81 7.29 28.45
CA VAL A 157 4.03 6.50 28.30
C VAL A 157 5.02 6.93 29.37
N SER A 158 5.50 5.97 30.13
CA SER A 158 6.47 6.19 31.20
C SER A 158 7.64 5.20 31.07
N ARG A 159 8.79 5.58 31.61
CA ARG A 159 9.90 4.63 31.76
C ARG A 159 9.65 3.73 32.95
N VAL A 160 10.08 2.48 32.84
CA VAL A 160 10.13 1.55 33.95
C VAL A 160 11.28 2.00 34.86
N GLY A 161 10.91 2.65 35.96
CA GLY A 161 11.77 3.15 37.03
C GLY A 161 11.03 3.07 38.35
#